data_AF-A0A1Q3C559-F1
#
_entry.id   AF-A0A1Q3C559-F1
#
_cell.length_a   1.000
_cell.length_b   1.000
_cell.length_c   1.000
_cell.angle_alpha   90.00
_cell.angle_beta   90.00
_cell.angle_gamma   90.00
#
_symmetry.space_group_name_H-M   'P 1'
#
loop_
_entity.id
_entity.type
_entity.pdbx_description
1 polymer ?
#
loop_
_entity_poly.entity_id
_entity_poly.type
_entity_poly.pdbx_seq_one_letter_code
_entity_poly.pdbx_strand_id
1 'polypeptide(L)'
;MLHTMVRAFTQKKSVLPFGCNLTKIFRYHEVHIEGEIGTKLKKEDTYNKSTLNRMGWKKQEGVWTYCPKSDQTQRINREQQEDLPPWEAQESGQEVAPSRPRSHTRGSTSTSEYRLLVEVMSSRFDALNVRFDSMEASIDDKFKSLNSRLDHLEKDHKTIRTDFEIVEDTIYYDLHVTKRRLKRLERKLAESKTIDKCEETSGDESAQDDPPVFDS
;
A
#
# COMPACT_ATOMS: atom_id res chain seq x y z
N MET A 1 15.45 34.42 -0.48
CA MET A 1 15.24 33.11 0.15
C MET A 1 15.30 33.17 1.68
N LEU A 2 16.41 33.66 2.27
CA LEU A 2 16.59 33.77 3.73
C LEU A 2 15.51 34.61 4.45
N HIS A 3 15.16 35.79 3.89
CA HIS A 3 14.12 36.67 4.45
C HIS A 3 12.74 35.98 4.55
N THR A 4 12.44 35.05 3.64
CA THR A 4 11.22 34.24 3.67
C THR A 4 11.26 33.20 4.78
N MET A 5 12.42 32.55 5.00
CA MET A 5 12.63 31.58 6.07
C MET A 5 12.55 32.24 7.46
N VAL A 6 13.17 33.41 7.64
CA VAL A 6 13.08 34.21 8.88
C VAL A 6 11.63 34.66 9.17
N ARG A 7 10.86 34.97 8.12
CA ARG A 7 9.45 35.36 8.24
C ARG A 7 8.52 34.17 8.54
N ALA A 8 8.86 32.96 8.10
CA ALA A 8 8.18 31.73 8.48
C ALA A 8 8.46 31.35 9.95
N PHE A 9 9.67 31.62 10.44
CA PHE A 9 10.10 31.36 11.82
C PHE A 9 9.39 32.26 12.86
N THR A 10 9.10 33.51 12.52
CA THR A 10 8.52 34.50 13.45
C THR A 10 7.00 34.39 13.64
N GLN A 11 6.36 33.34 13.10
CA GLN A 11 4.92 33.02 13.21
C GLN A 11 3.91 34.12 12.83
N LYS A 12 4.36 35.34 12.46
CA LYS A 12 3.46 36.43 12.05
C LYS A 12 2.64 36.10 10.80
N LYS A 13 3.11 35.17 9.96
CA LYS A 13 2.38 34.48 8.87
C LYS A 13 3.06 33.12 8.64
N SER A 14 2.49 32.03 9.15
CA SER A 14 2.94 30.65 8.90
C SER A 14 2.71 30.27 7.44
N VAL A 15 3.68 30.62 6.60
CA VAL A 15 3.74 30.21 5.20
C VAL A 15 5.05 29.46 5.06
N LEU A 16 4.99 28.17 4.72
CA LEU A 16 6.21 27.41 4.41
C LEU A 16 7.02 28.19 3.36
N PRO A 17 8.36 28.16 3.38
CA PRO A 17 9.19 28.86 2.40
C PRO A 17 8.95 28.41 0.93
N PHE A 18 8.17 27.34 0.73
CA PHE A 18 7.67 26.82 -0.56
C PHE A 18 6.13 26.83 -0.65
N GLY A 19 5.47 27.73 0.09
CA GLY A 19 4.09 27.72 0.60
C GLY A 19 2.93 27.72 -0.40
N CYS A 20 3.01 26.87 -1.42
CA CYS A 20 1.90 26.51 -2.27
C CYS A 20 2.09 25.09 -2.86
N ASN A 21 3.29 24.71 -3.32
CA ASN A 21 3.56 23.41 -3.94
C ASN A 21 3.58 22.30 -2.89
N LEU A 22 4.39 22.45 -1.83
CA LEU A 22 4.45 21.47 -0.76
C LEU A 22 3.11 21.34 -0.04
N THR A 23 2.46 22.46 0.27
CA THR A 23 1.11 22.50 0.84
C THR A 23 0.11 21.68 0.03
N LYS A 24 0.15 21.79 -1.30
CA LYS A 24 -0.74 21.05 -2.21
C LYS A 24 -0.43 19.56 -2.25
N ILE A 25 0.85 19.19 -2.27
CA ILE A 25 1.28 17.78 -2.22
C ILE A 25 0.81 17.13 -0.93
N PHE A 26 1.03 17.79 0.21
CA PHE A 26 0.62 17.28 1.51
C PHE A 26 -0.91 17.16 1.62
N ARG A 27 -1.68 18.14 1.14
CA ARG A 27 -3.14 18.03 1.07
C ARG A 27 -3.63 16.90 0.16
N TYR A 28 -2.95 16.66 -0.97
CA TYR A 28 -3.28 15.55 -1.87
C TYR A 28 -3.08 14.18 -1.19
N HIS A 29 -2.07 14.07 -0.32
CA HIS A 29 -1.82 12.89 0.51
C HIS A 29 -2.52 12.95 1.89
N GLU A 30 -3.54 13.79 2.05
CA GLU A 30 -4.34 13.93 3.27
C GLU A 30 -3.57 14.32 4.55
N VAL A 31 -2.34 14.82 4.39
CA VAL A 31 -1.51 15.33 5.48
C VAL A 31 -2.02 16.72 5.87
N HIS A 32 -2.58 16.82 7.08
CA HIS A 32 -3.13 18.05 7.61
C HIS A 32 -2.02 18.94 8.17
N ILE A 33 -1.76 20.07 7.49
CA ILE A 33 -0.80 21.08 7.95
C ILE A 33 -1.57 22.22 8.62
N GLU A 34 -1.57 22.23 9.94
CA GLU A 34 -2.26 23.22 10.76
C GLU A 34 -1.58 24.59 10.68
N GLY A 35 -2.37 25.65 10.49
CA GLY A 35 -1.87 27.03 10.37
C GLY A 35 -1.29 27.43 9.00
N GLU A 36 -1.28 26.54 8.00
CA GLU A 36 -0.76 26.89 6.66
C GLU A 36 -1.86 27.48 5.74
N ILE A 37 -1.64 28.72 5.30
CA ILE A 37 -2.52 29.40 4.34
C ILE A 37 -2.01 29.09 2.93
N GLY A 38 -2.78 28.31 2.16
CA GLY A 38 -2.48 28.06 0.75
C GLY A 38 -2.51 29.36 -0.05
N THR A 39 -1.35 29.79 -0.53
CA THR A 39 -1.24 31.00 -1.37
C THR A 39 -1.34 30.66 -2.86
N LYS A 40 -1.72 31.63 -3.69
CA LYS A 40 -1.76 31.45 -5.15
C LYS A 40 -0.35 31.18 -5.67
N LEU A 41 -0.21 30.19 -6.56
CA LEU A 41 1.04 29.88 -7.26
C LEU A 41 1.64 31.14 -7.87
N LYS A 42 2.90 31.42 -7.55
CA LYS A 42 3.64 32.53 -8.15
C LYS A 42 4.43 32.05 -9.36
N LYS A 43 4.98 33.00 -10.12
CA LYS A 43 5.82 32.67 -11.28
C LYS A 43 7.11 31.97 -10.84
N GLU A 44 7.62 32.33 -9.66
CA GLU A 44 8.82 31.72 -9.08
C GLU A 44 8.59 30.26 -8.65
N ASP A 45 7.33 29.88 -8.44
CA ASP A 45 6.93 28.52 -8.06
C ASP A 45 6.71 27.59 -9.26
N THR A 46 6.81 28.13 -10.49
CA THR A 46 6.55 27.41 -11.74
C THR A 46 7.85 27.19 -12.48
N TYR A 47 8.25 25.93 -12.67
CA TYR A 47 9.38 25.62 -13.54
C TYR A 47 9.10 26.04 -14.98
N ASN A 48 10.06 26.70 -15.60
CA ASN A 48 9.98 27.03 -17.02
C ASN A 48 10.06 25.77 -17.89
N LYS A 49 9.58 25.87 -19.13
CA LYS A 49 9.50 24.75 -20.08
C LYS A 49 10.86 24.10 -20.33
N SER A 50 11.95 24.89 -20.39
CA SER A 50 13.30 24.37 -20.59
C SER A 50 13.77 23.52 -19.40
N THR A 51 13.53 23.96 -18.16
CA THR A 51 13.89 23.20 -16.96
C THR A 51 13.11 21.90 -16.86
N LEU A 52 11.80 21.94 -17.14
CA LEU A 52 10.97 20.72 -17.19
C LEU A 52 11.49 19.73 -18.25
N ASN A 53 11.80 20.22 -19.45
CA ASN A 53 12.39 19.42 -20.51
C ASN A 53 13.76 18.83 -20.11
N ARG A 54 14.59 19.56 -19.34
CA ARG A 54 15.87 19.06 -18.81
C ARG A 54 15.65 17.93 -17.81
N MET A 55 14.66 18.08 -16.93
CA MET A 55 14.24 17.05 -15.96
C MET A 55 13.48 15.87 -16.58
N GLY A 56 13.34 15.79 -17.90
CA GLY A 56 12.68 14.66 -18.58
C GLY A 56 11.16 14.79 -18.71
N TRP A 57 10.56 15.91 -18.28
CA TRP A 57 9.13 16.17 -18.46
C TRP A 57 8.86 16.74 -19.85
N LYS A 58 7.91 16.16 -20.58
CA LYS A 58 7.46 16.65 -21.89
C LYS A 58 5.97 16.98 -21.83
N LYS A 59 5.55 18.04 -22.51
CA LYS A 59 4.14 18.42 -22.63
C LYS A 59 3.57 17.86 -23.93
N GLN A 60 2.64 16.90 -23.85
CA GLN A 60 1.89 16.34 -24.97
C GLN A 60 0.41 16.68 -24.77
N GLU A 61 -0.21 17.31 -25.78
CA GLU A 61 -1.66 17.63 -25.77
C GLU A 61 -2.18 18.36 -24.51
N GLY A 62 -1.34 19.17 -23.88
CA GLY A 62 -1.70 19.90 -22.66
C GLY A 62 -1.29 19.22 -21.35
N VAL A 63 -0.96 17.93 -21.38
CA VAL A 63 -0.57 17.11 -20.23
C VAL A 63 0.96 16.98 -20.15
N TRP A 64 1.52 17.08 -18.95
CA TRP A 64 2.94 16.84 -18.72
C TRP A 64 3.18 15.36 -18.41
N THR A 65 3.92 14.68 -19.28
CA THR A 65 4.28 13.26 -19.13
C THR A 65 5.77 13.16 -18.86
N TYR A 66 6.14 12.37 -17.85
CA TYR A 66 7.54 12.08 -17.55
C TYR A 66 8.10 11.08 -18.57
N CYS A 67 9.19 11.45 -19.24
CA CYS A 67 9.90 10.63 -20.20
C CYS A 67 11.36 10.49 -19.75
N PRO A 68 11.74 9.39 -19.10
CA PRO A 68 13.12 9.12 -18.72
C PRO A 68 14.02 9.18 -19.97
N LYS A 69 15.13 9.93 -19.92
CA LYS A 69 16.08 10.00 -21.03
C LYS A 69 17.19 8.97 -20.80
N SER A 70 17.38 8.05 -21.75
CA SER A 70 18.29 6.91 -21.64
C SER A 70 19.78 7.26 -21.61
N ASP A 71 20.20 8.45 -22.07
CA ASP A 71 21.63 8.74 -22.26
C ASP A 71 22.02 10.10 -21.68
N GLN A 72 22.40 10.10 -20.40
CA GLN A 72 22.81 11.29 -19.65
C GLN A 72 24.29 11.68 -19.89
N THR A 73 25.08 10.81 -20.51
CA THR A 73 26.55 10.94 -20.63
C THR A 73 27.01 11.82 -21.79
N GLN A 74 26.23 11.95 -22.88
CA GLN A 74 26.67 12.69 -24.08
C GLN A 74 26.41 14.20 -24.04
N ARG A 75 25.80 14.73 -22.97
CA ARG A 75 25.31 16.13 -22.96
C ARG A 75 26.17 17.11 -22.16
N ILE A 76 26.93 16.64 -21.17
CA ILE A 76 27.74 17.50 -20.29
C ILE A 76 28.83 18.24 -21.09
N ASN A 77 29.39 17.61 -22.14
CA ASN A 77 30.45 18.22 -22.95
C ASN A 77 29.97 19.25 -23.98
N ARG A 78 28.70 19.20 -24.44
CA ARG A 78 28.19 20.16 -25.44
C ARG A 78 27.58 21.41 -24.80
N GLU A 79 27.09 21.31 -23.55
CA GLU A 79 26.38 22.40 -22.88
C GLU A 79 27.29 23.30 -22.01
N GLN A 80 28.56 22.96 -21.74
CA GLN A 80 29.51 23.90 -21.10
C GLN A 80 29.99 25.02 -22.04
N GLN A 81 29.82 24.87 -23.36
CA GLN A 81 30.30 25.86 -24.34
C GLN A 81 29.22 26.85 -24.81
N GLU A 82 27.93 26.56 -24.64
CA GLU A 82 26.83 27.42 -25.13
C GLU A 82 26.22 28.34 -24.05
N ASP A 83 26.61 28.19 -22.77
CA ASP A 83 26.02 28.91 -21.62
C ASP A 83 27.07 29.64 -20.74
N LEU A 84 28.21 30.07 -21.31
CA LEU A 84 29.00 31.12 -20.66
C LEU A 84 28.27 32.46 -20.86
N PRO A 85 27.77 33.12 -19.80
CA PRO A 85 27.11 34.42 -19.94
C PRO A 85 28.09 35.47 -20.53
N PRO A 86 27.59 36.49 -21.25
CA PRO A 86 28.44 37.46 -21.98
C PRO A 86 29.53 38.17 -21.15
N TRP A 87 29.40 38.19 -19.81
CA TRP A 87 30.35 38.85 -18.93
C TRP A 87 31.61 37.98 -18.60
N GLU A 88 31.60 36.68 -18.90
CA GLU A 88 32.76 35.78 -18.67
C GLU A 88 33.75 35.77 -19.86
N ALA A 89 33.36 36.31 -21.03
CA ALA A 89 34.27 36.43 -22.18
C ALA A 89 35.30 37.57 -22.06
N GLN A 90 35.16 38.44 -21.05
CA GLN A 90 35.93 39.69 -20.94
C GLN A 90 37.08 39.63 -19.92
N GLU A 91 37.29 38.50 -19.24
CA GLU A 91 38.36 38.34 -18.23
C GLU A 91 39.63 37.63 -18.76
N SER A 92 39.76 37.41 -20.07
CA SER A 92 41.01 36.91 -20.66
C SER A 92 41.79 38.00 -21.40
N GLY A 93 42.30 38.97 -20.64
CA GLY A 93 43.32 39.88 -21.16
C GLY A 93 43.40 41.22 -20.45
N GLN A 94 44.08 41.26 -19.29
CA GLN A 94 45.18 42.19 -19.03
C GLN A 94 45.60 42.13 -17.56
N GLU A 95 46.78 41.57 -17.37
CA GLU A 95 47.62 41.66 -16.19
C GLU A 95 48.23 43.08 -16.11
N VAL A 96 47.85 43.90 -15.12
CA VAL A 96 48.69 44.97 -14.54
C VAL A 96 48.32 45.16 -13.05
N ALA A 97 49.35 45.21 -12.20
CA ALA A 97 49.32 45.13 -10.75
C ALA A 97 49.02 46.48 -10.01
N PRO A 98 49.29 46.65 -8.68
CA PRO A 98 48.29 46.80 -7.63
C PRO A 98 48.26 48.21 -6.99
N SER A 99 47.16 48.61 -6.33
CA SER A 99 47.15 49.81 -5.45
C SER A 99 46.04 49.86 -4.38
N ARG A 100 46.44 49.46 -3.16
CA ARG A 100 46.18 50.09 -1.84
C ARG A 100 44.83 49.87 -1.09
N PRO A 101 44.87 49.58 0.24
CA PRO A 101 43.72 49.14 1.03
C PRO A 101 42.99 50.29 1.73
N ARG A 102 41.67 50.15 1.92
CA ARG A 102 40.88 51.04 2.78
C ARG A 102 40.16 50.26 3.89
N SER A 103 40.74 50.42 5.07
CA SER A 103 40.14 50.58 6.41
C SER A 103 39.07 49.58 6.86
N HIS A 104 39.52 48.76 7.81
CA HIS A 104 38.75 48.13 8.87
C HIS A 104 37.79 49.13 9.55
N THR A 105 36.57 48.67 9.86
CA THR A 105 35.98 48.59 11.21
C THR A 105 34.46 48.59 11.09
N ARG A 106 33.84 47.48 11.51
CA ARG A 106 32.47 47.33 12.07
C ARG A 106 31.74 46.11 11.49
N GLY A 107 32.16 44.92 11.93
CA GLY A 107 31.48 43.68 11.60
C GLY A 107 31.71 42.64 12.68
N SER A 108 30.93 42.67 13.76
CA SER A 108 31.04 41.62 14.79
C SER A 108 29.72 41.20 15.44
N THR A 109 28.59 41.84 15.14
CA THR A 109 27.27 41.42 15.65
C THR A 109 26.50 40.50 14.70
N SER A 110 26.60 40.74 13.38
CA SER A 110 25.79 40.00 12.38
C SER A 110 26.16 38.52 12.24
N THR A 111 27.45 38.16 12.34
CA THR A 111 27.90 36.76 12.21
C THR A 111 27.40 35.85 13.33
N SER A 112 27.20 36.40 14.55
CA SER A 112 26.73 35.63 15.72
C SER A 112 25.26 35.23 15.61
N GLU A 113 24.41 36.13 15.11
CA GLU A 113 22.96 35.89 14.96
C GLU A 113 22.66 34.83 13.90
N TYR A 114 23.41 34.82 12.79
CA TYR A 114 23.31 33.76 11.77
C TYR A 114 23.74 32.40 12.31
N ARG A 115 24.83 32.37 13.09
CA ARG A 115 25.32 31.12 13.70
C ARG A 115 24.26 30.51 14.62
N LEU A 116 23.62 31.33 15.45
CA LEU A 116 22.52 30.91 16.33
C LEU A 116 21.32 30.37 15.55
N LEU A 117 20.93 31.04 14.45
CA LEU A 117 19.82 30.57 13.62
C LEU A 117 20.12 29.20 12.99
N VAL A 118 21.34 29.00 12.48
CA VAL A 118 21.77 27.72 11.90
C VAL A 118 21.77 26.61 12.95
N GLU A 119 22.24 26.90 14.17
CA GLU A 119 22.26 25.95 15.28
C GLU A 119 20.85 25.52 15.72
N VAL A 120 19.92 26.49 15.83
CA VAL A 120 18.52 26.21 16.14
C VAL A 120 17.83 25.39 15.04
N MET A 121 18.11 25.69 13.77
CA MET A 121 17.56 24.94 12.64
C MET A 121 18.10 23.52 12.60
N SER A 122 19.40 23.34 12.81
CA SER A 122 20.06 22.03 12.85
C SER A 122 19.47 21.16 13.97
N SER A 123 19.34 21.73 15.18
CA SER A 123 18.73 21.04 16.33
C SER A 123 17.29 20.60 16.06
N ARG A 124 16.50 21.40 15.32
CA ARG A 124 15.14 21.00 14.91
C ARG A 124 15.15 19.88 13.87
N PHE A 125 16.09 19.90 12.92
CA PHE A 125 16.23 18.83 11.94
C PHE A 125 16.65 17.52 12.62
N ASP A 126 17.58 17.56 13.57
CA ASP A 126 17.98 16.39 14.36
C ASP A 126 16.79 15.82 15.15
N ALA A 127 16.01 16.69 15.80
CA ALA A 127 14.79 16.27 16.50
C ALA A 127 13.74 15.67 15.55
N LEU A 128 13.64 16.14 14.31
CA LEU A 128 12.76 15.55 13.30
C LEU A 128 13.25 14.18 12.84
N ASN A 129 14.56 14.03 12.60
CA ASN A 129 15.16 12.75 12.22
C ASN A 129 14.90 11.69 13.30
N VAL A 130 15.12 12.02 14.57
CA VAL A 130 14.82 11.11 15.70
C VAL A 130 13.35 10.69 15.72
N ARG A 131 12.42 11.59 15.41
CA ARG A 131 10.99 11.24 15.30
C ARG A 131 10.69 10.33 14.10
N PHE A 132 11.38 10.53 12.98
CA PHE A 132 11.24 9.65 11.82
C PHE A 132 11.80 8.26 12.12
N ASP A 133 12.98 8.15 12.74
CA ASP A 133 13.56 6.86 13.14
C ASP A 133 12.64 6.12 14.11
N SER A 134 12.06 6.84 15.08
CA SER A 134 11.07 6.27 16.00
C SER A 134 9.79 5.81 15.30
N MET A 135 9.32 6.56 14.31
CA MET A 135 8.15 6.20 13.52
C MET A 135 8.42 4.96 12.65
N GLU A 136 9.58 4.92 11.99
CA GLU A 136 10.02 3.78 11.17
C GLU A 136 10.11 2.52 12.02
N ALA A 137 10.78 2.58 13.17
CA ALA A 137 10.86 1.45 14.10
C ALA A 137 9.47 0.98 14.56
N SER A 138 8.57 1.91 14.90
CA SER A 138 7.21 1.56 15.31
C SER A 138 6.40 0.88 14.18
N ILE A 139 6.57 1.31 12.94
CA ILE A 139 5.90 0.70 11.78
C ILE A 139 6.46 -0.70 11.53
N ASP A 140 7.78 -0.86 11.57
CA ASP A 140 8.44 -2.13 11.37
C ASP A 140 8.01 -3.18 12.42
N ASP A 141 7.94 -2.79 13.70
CA ASP A 141 7.45 -3.66 14.77
C ASP A 141 5.98 -4.07 14.58
N LYS A 142 5.13 -3.13 14.13
CA LYS A 142 3.73 -3.46 13.80
C LYS A 142 3.64 -4.42 12.62
N PHE A 143 4.49 -4.25 11.62
CA PHE A 143 4.51 -5.13 10.44
C PHE A 143 4.97 -6.55 10.81
N LYS A 144 6.00 -6.67 11.65
CA LYS A 144 6.44 -7.96 12.23
C LYS A 144 5.32 -8.64 13.02
N SER A 145 4.61 -7.89 13.86
CA SER A 145 3.47 -8.41 14.61
C SER A 145 2.34 -8.89 13.69
N LEU A 146 2.02 -8.14 12.65
CA LEU A 146 1.02 -8.54 11.65
C LEU A 146 1.41 -9.80 10.89
N ASN A 147 2.67 -9.91 10.45
CA ASN A 147 3.17 -11.10 9.77
C ASN A 147 3.07 -12.33 10.66
N SER A 148 3.44 -12.21 11.95
CA SER A 148 3.30 -13.33 12.90
C SER A 148 1.83 -13.77 13.08
N ARG A 149 0.89 -12.81 13.12
CA ARG A 149 -0.55 -13.13 13.19
C ARG A 149 -1.04 -13.79 11.90
N LEU A 150 -0.55 -13.35 10.75
CA LEU A 150 -0.88 -13.92 9.45
C LEU A 150 -0.37 -15.36 9.33
N ASP A 151 0.87 -15.64 9.77
CA ASP A 151 1.45 -16.98 9.78
C ASP A 151 0.65 -17.95 10.67
N HIS A 152 0.17 -17.48 11.82
CA HIS A 152 -0.70 -18.27 12.69
C HIS A 152 -2.04 -18.57 12.00
N LEU A 153 -2.65 -17.56 11.40
CA LEU A 153 -3.93 -17.72 10.70
C LEU A 153 -3.80 -18.67 9.50
N GLU A 154 -2.69 -18.63 8.77
CA GLU A 154 -2.43 -19.56 7.68
C GLU A 154 -2.32 -21.01 8.18
N LYS A 155 -1.66 -21.23 9.33
CA LYS A 155 -1.57 -22.55 9.96
C LYS A 155 -2.93 -23.06 10.39
N ASP A 156 -3.71 -22.23 11.10
CA ASP A 156 -5.06 -22.59 11.54
C ASP A 156 -5.94 -22.94 10.34
N HIS A 157 -5.89 -22.16 9.28
CA HIS A 157 -6.66 -22.41 8.06
C HIS A 157 -6.28 -23.76 7.40
N LYS A 158 -4.99 -24.11 7.37
CA LYS A 158 -4.54 -25.42 6.88
C LYS A 158 -5.06 -26.56 7.77
N THR A 159 -5.01 -26.41 9.09
CA THR A 159 -5.53 -27.39 10.04
C THR A 159 -7.05 -27.57 9.89
N ILE A 160 -7.80 -26.48 9.83
CA ILE A 160 -9.25 -26.53 9.61
C ILE A 160 -9.56 -27.27 8.31
N ARG A 161 -8.84 -26.96 7.22
CA ARG A 161 -9.02 -27.65 5.95
C ARG A 161 -8.81 -29.16 6.06
N THR A 162 -7.73 -29.60 6.72
CA THR A 162 -7.48 -31.03 6.89
C THR A 162 -8.53 -31.70 7.77
N ASP A 163 -9.01 -31.01 8.81
CA ASP A 163 -10.08 -31.54 9.67
C ASP A 163 -11.38 -31.72 8.89
N PHE A 164 -11.72 -30.78 8.00
CA PHE A 164 -12.87 -30.91 7.10
C PHE A 164 -12.74 -32.08 6.13
N GLU A 165 -11.56 -32.28 5.51
CA GLU A 165 -11.29 -33.41 4.64
C GLU A 165 -11.52 -34.75 5.39
N ILE A 166 -11.04 -34.86 6.64
CA ILE A 166 -11.25 -36.05 7.49
C ILE A 166 -12.74 -36.26 7.82
N VAL A 167 -13.45 -35.19 8.16
CA VAL A 167 -14.89 -35.26 8.47
C VAL A 167 -15.69 -35.70 7.24
N GLU A 168 -15.38 -35.17 6.05
CA GLU A 168 -16.01 -35.56 4.80
C GLU A 168 -15.81 -37.06 4.51
N ASP A 169 -14.58 -37.56 4.64
CA ASP A 169 -14.26 -38.98 4.44
C ASP A 169 -15.01 -39.88 5.43
N THR A 170 -15.08 -39.45 6.70
CA THR A 170 -15.79 -40.19 7.76
C THR A 170 -17.28 -40.26 7.46
N ILE A 171 -17.90 -39.12 7.12
CA ILE A 171 -19.33 -39.06 6.75
C ILE A 171 -19.60 -39.91 5.51
N TYR A 172 -18.73 -39.84 4.50
CA TYR A 172 -18.86 -40.64 3.28
C TYR A 172 -18.86 -42.14 3.59
N TYR A 173 -17.91 -42.60 4.42
CA TYR A 173 -17.81 -43.98 4.84
C TYR A 173 -19.06 -44.45 5.61
N ASP A 174 -19.48 -43.68 6.62
CA ASP A 174 -20.64 -44.01 7.45
C ASP A 174 -21.94 -44.05 6.64
N LEU A 175 -22.12 -43.10 5.72
CA LEU A 175 -23.26 -43.08 4.80
C LEU A 175 -23.25 -44.32 3.90
N HIS A 176 -22.09 -44.73 3.40
CA HIS A 176 -21.97 -45.92 2.59
C HIS A 176 -22.31 -47.21 3.37
N VAL A 177 -21.85 -47.31 4.63
CA VAL A 177 -22.15 -48.45 5.52
C VAL A 177 -23.63 -48.51 5.88
N THR A 178 -24.22 -47.38 6.28
CA THR A 178 -25.65 -47.28 6.63
C THR A 178 -26.54 -47.61 5.44
N LYS A 179 -26.22 -47.09 4.24
CA LYS A 179 -26.91 -47.45 2.98
C LYS A 179 -26.86 -48.95 2.71
N ARG A 180 -25.71 -49.61 2.93
CA ARG A 180 -25.60 -51.07 2.75
C ARG A 180 -26.44 -51.85 3.77
N ARG A 181 -26.49 -51.39 5.03
CA ARG A 181 -27.31 -52.00 6.08
C ARG A 181 -28.80 -51.83 5.78
N LEU A 182 -29.22 -50.66 5.35
CA LEU A 182 -30.61 -50.38 4.95
C LEU A 182 -31.06 -51.31 3.82
N LYS A 183 -30.26 -51.45 2.76
CA LYS A 183 -30.54 -52.41 1.66
C LYS A 183 -30.65 -53.87 2.10
N ARG A 184 -30.00 -54.26 3.20
CA ARG A 184 -30.16 -55.63 3.76
C ARG A 184 -31.48 -55.75 4.52
N LEU A 185 -31.86 -54.73 5.28
CA LEU A 185 -33.14 -54.70 6.00
C LEU A 185 -34.34 -54.66 5.04
N GLU A 186 -34.26 -53.88 3.97
CA GLU A 186 -35.30 -53.82 2.93
C GLU A 186 -35.56 -55.20 2.30
N ARG A 187 -34.50 -55.97 2.00
CA ARG A 187 -34.64 -57.33 1.48
C ARG A 187 -35.26 -58.29 2.49
N LYS A 188 -34.79 -58.26 3.74
CA LYS A 188 -35.38 -59.08 4.82
C LYS A 188 -36.86 -58.76 5.04
N LEU A 189 -37.23 -57.48 4.95
CA LEU A 189 -38.63 -57.05 5.08
C LEU A 189 -39.48 -57.56 3.90
N ALA A 190 -38.95 -57.50 2.67
CA ALA A 190 -39.63 -58.05 1.50
C ALA A 190 -39.82 -59.58 1.61
N GLU A 191 -38.79 -60.31 2.04
CA GLU A 191 -38.84 -61.76 2.28
C GLU A 191 -39.87 -62.11 3.36
N SER A 192 -39.89 -61.38 4.48
CA SER A 192 -40.87 -61.59 5.56
C SER A 192 -42.31 -61.41 5.10
N LYS A 193 -42.58 -60.39 4.26
CA LYS A 193 -43.93 -60.16 3.70
C LYS A 193 -44.38 -61.28 2.77
N THR A 194 -43.46 -61.93 2.06
CA THR A 194 -43.80 -63.06 1.18
C THR A 194 -44.12 -64.33 1.94
N ILE A 195 -43.52 -64.54 3.12
CA ILE A 195 -43.78 -65.72 3.96
C ILE A 195 -45.18 -65.65 4.58
N ASP A 196 -45.55 -64.49 5.12
CA ASP A 196 -46.87 -64.24 5.75
C ASP A 196 -48.03 -64.56 4.79
N LYS A 197 -47.86 -64.21 3.50
CA LYS A 197 -48.85 -64.49 2.46
C LYS A 197 -49.01 -65.97 2.08
N CYS A 198 -47.98 -66.79 2.29
CA CYS A 198 -48.06 -68.24 2.04
C CYS A 198 -48.73 -69.00 3.20
N GLU A 199 -48.67 -68.46 4.42
CA GLU A 199 -49.30 -69.06 5.60
C GLU A 199 -50.84 -68.95 5.53
N GLU A 200 -51.35 -67.80 5.07
CA GLU A 200 -52.80 -67.55 4.93
C GLU A 200 -53.50 -68.41 3.85
N THR A 201 -52.78 -69.03 2.92
CA THR A 201 -53.39 -69.84 1.84
C THR A 201 -53.33 -71.35 2.07
N SER A 202 -52.80 -71.81 3.22
CA SER A 202 -52.62 -73.25 3.50
C SER A 202 -53.69 -73.86 4.44
N GLY A 203 -54.68 -73.08 4.86
CA GLY A 203 -55.80 -73.54 5.66
C GLY A 203 -57.05 -73.83 4.83
N ASP A 204 -57.44 -75.11 4.80
CA ASP A 204 -58.78 -75.66 4.53
C ASP A 204 -59.07 -76.23 3.11
N GLU A 205 -58.57 -77.45 2.85
CA GLU A 205 -59.26 -78.45 2.03
C GLU A 205 -59.85 -79.51 3.00
N SER A 206 -61.06 -79.28 3.50
CA SER A 206 -61.86 -80.35 4.12
C SER A 206 -62.92 -80.81 3.13
N ALA A 207 -62.65 -81.95 2.49
CA ALA A 207 -63.60 -82.67 1.66
C ALA A 207 -64.84 -83.06 2.48
N GLN A 208 -65.98 -82.43 2.21
CA GLN A 208 -67.28 -82.94 2.63
C GLN A 208 -67.79 -83.90 1.54
N ASP A 209 -67.82 -85.17 1.92
CA ASP A 209 -68.45 -86.28 1.22
C ASP A 209 -69.94 -86.27 1.60
N ASP A 210 -70.78 -85.67 0.75
CA ASP A 210 -72.25 -85.70 0.93
C ASP A 210 -72.84 -86.86 0.10
N PRO A 211 -73.69 -87.72 0.70
CA PRO A 211 -74.35 -88.80 -0.03
C PRO A 211 -75.54 -88.27 -0.83
N PRO A 212 -76.00 -88.99 -1.86
CA PRO A 212 -77.04 -88.47 -2.74
C PRO A 212 -78.46 -88.78 -2.24
N VAL A 213 -79.41 -88.08 -2.88
CA VAL A 213 -80.86 -88.36 -3.03
C VAL A 213 -81.81 -88.13 -1.83
N PHE A 214 -83.11 -87.83 -1.98
CA PHE A 214 -84.10 -87.92 -3.08
C PHE A 214 -85.26 -86.91 -2.86
N ASP A 215 -86.00 -86.62 -3.95
CA ASP A 215 -87.27 -85.89 -4.08
C ASP A 215 -88.34 -86.09 -2.99
N SER A 216 -89.09 -85.01 -2.70
CA SER A 216 -90.56 -84.89 -2.94
C SER A 216 -91.07 -83.48 -2.62
#